data_AF-H9FDP1-F1
#
_entry.id   AF-H9FDP1-F1
#
_cell.length_a   1.000
_cell.length_b   1.000
_cell.length_c   1.000
_cell.angle_alpha   90.00
_cell.angle_beta   90.00
_cell.angle_gamma   90.00
#
_symmetry.space_group_name_H-M   'P 1'
#
loop_
_entity.id
_entity.type
_entity.pdbx_description
1 polymer ?
#
loop_
_entity_poly.entity_id
_entity_poly.type
_entity_poly.pdbx_seq_one_letter_code
_entity_poly.pdbx_strand_id
1 'polypeptide(L)'
;FHGRVKVTTDLGSGPLTLLTDRRYNNGTWYKIAFQRNRKQGVLAVNDAYNISNKETKQGETPGASSDLNRLDKDPIYVGGLPRSRVVRRGVTAKSFVGCIKNLEISRSTFDLLRNSYGVRKGCSLEPIRSVSFLKGGYIELPPKSLSPESEWLVTFATKNSSGIILAALGGG
;
A
#
# COMPACT_ATOMS: atom_id res chain seq x y z
N PHE A 1 -0.64 2.95 -5.75
CA PHE A 1 0.02 3.37 -7.01
C PHE A 1 1.33 4.07 -6.69
N HIS A 2 2.48 3.43 -6.95
CA HIS A 2 3.82 3.94 -6.59
C HIS A 2 3.92 4.38 -5.10
N GLY A 3 3.44 3.53 -4.19
CA GLY A 3 3.39 3.82 -2.75
C GLY A 3 2.22 4.70 -2.28
N ARG A 4 1.52 5.39 -3.19
CA ARG A 4 0.37 6.25 -2.86
C ARG A 4 -0.93 5.44 -2.79
N VAL A 5 -1.88 5.85 -1.94
CA VAL A 5 -3.19 5.19 -1.81
C VAL A 5 -4.12 5.73 -2.89
N LYS A 6 -4.75 4.84 -3.65
CA LYS A 6 -5.68 5.16 -4.73
C LYS A 6 -7.02 4.48 -4.48
N VAL A 7 -8.11 5.23 -4.51
CA VAL A 7 -9.48 4.70 -4.54
C VAL A 7 -10.12 5.06 -5.89
N THR A 8 -10.80 4.09 -6.51
CA THR A 8 -11.59 4.32 -7.71
C THR A 8 -13.00 3.78 -7.48
N THR A 9 -14.02 4.59 -7.77
CA THR A 9 -15.43 4.20 -7.66
C THR A 9 -16.18 4.65 -8.91
N ASP A 10 -17.04 3.78 -9.45
CA ASP A 10 -17.87 4.06 -10.61
C ASP A 10 -19.29 3.58 -10.30
N LEU A 11 -20.26 4.49 -10.44
CA LEU A 11 -21.67 4.25 -10.13
C LEU A 11 -22.50 3.98 -11.39
N GLY A 12 -21.86 3.84 -12.56
CA GLY A 12 -22.52 3.59 -13.86
C GLY A 12 -22.50 4.79 -14.81
N SER A 13 -21.94 5.93 -14.39
CA SER A 13 -21.81 7.14 -15.23
C SER A 13 -20.37 7.67 -15.29
N GLY A 14 -19.40 6.85 -14.89
CA GLY A 14 -17.97 7.15 -15.00
C GLY A 14 -17.25 7.14 -13.65
N PRO A 15 -15.91 7.00 -13.67
CA PRO A 15 -15.14 6.79 -12.45
C PRO A 15 -14.72 8.09 -11.75
N LEU A 16 -14.91 8.14 -10.43
CA LEU A 16 -14.12 9.01 -9.53
C LEU A 16 -12.82 8.30 -9.16
N THR A 17 -11.70 9.03 -9.19
CA THR A 17 -10.42 8.56 -8.67
C THR A 17 -9.87 9.54 -7.63
N LEU A 18 -9.67 9.04 -6.42
CA LEU A 18 -9.00 9.77 -5.33
C LEU A 18 -7.60 9.18 -5.13
N LEU A 19 -6.59 10.03 -5.10
CA LEU A 19 -5.19 9.63 -5.00
C LEU A 19 -4.47 10.52 -4.01
N THR A 20 -3.77 9.93 -3.04
CA THR A 20 -2.95 10.68 -2.09
C THR A 20 -1.74 11.30 -2.78
N ASP A 21 -1.18 12.34 -2.16
CA ASP A 21 0.08 12.96 -2.54
C ASP A 21 1.24 12.17 -1.92
N ARG A 22 1.07 11.73 -0.66
CA ARG A 22 2.10 11.02 0.09
C ARG A 22 2.14 9.53 -0.24
N ARG A 23 3.32 8.95 0.03
CA ARG A 23 3.59 7.51 -0.07
C ARG A 23 3.50 6.87 1.32
N TYR A 24 2.96 5.66 1.37
CA TYR A 24 2.60 4.93 2.60
C TYR A 24 3.22 3.54 2.68
N ASN A 25 4.20 3.24 1.82
CA ASN A 25 4.87 1.95 1.72
C ASN A 25 6.20 1.91 2.50
N ASN A 26 6.20 2.43 3.73
CA ASN A 26 7.38 2.53 4.60
C ASN A 26 7.39 1.48 5.74
N GLY A 27 6.42 0.57 5.78
CA GLY A 27 6.30 -0.45 6.83
C GLY A 27 5.49 -0.02 8.06
N THR A 28 5.14 1.26 8.18
CA THR A 28 4.25 1.74 9.25
C THR A 28 2.81 1.28 9.02
N TRP A 29 2.08 0.99 10.11
CA TRP A 29 0.65 0.70 10.04
C TRP A 29 -0.15 1.97 9.77
N TYR A 30 -0.85 2.00 8.63
CA TYR A 30 -1.80 3.05 8.30
C TYR A 30 -3.23 2.52 8.34
N LYS A 31 -4.15 3.36 8.82
CA LYS A 31 -5.59 3.17 8.68
C LYS A 31 -6.08 3.91 7.44
N ILE A 32 -6.82 3.20 6.59
CA ILE A 32 -7.49 3.76 5.41
C ILE A 32 -8.99 3.71 5.68
N ALA A 33 -9.66 4.86 5.57
CA ALA A 33 -11.10 4.96 5.65
C ALA A 33 -11.64 5.59 4.37
N PHE A 34 -12.61 4.94 3.74
CA PHE A 34 -13.33 5.50 2.61
C PHE A 34 -14.82 5.59 2.97
N GLN A 35 -15.36 6.81 2.91
CA GLN A 35 -16.76 7.08 3.15
C GLN A 35 -17.39 7.60 1.85
N ARG A 36 -18.59 7.13 1.54
CA ARG A 36 -19.35 7.59 0.38
C ARG A 36 -20.76 7.96 0.81
N ASN A 37 -21.21 9.14 0.41
CA ASN A 37 -22.60 9.54 0.47
C ASN A 37 -23.09 9.84 -0.95
N ARG A 38 -23.91 8.96 -1.52
CA ARG A 38 -24.32 9.01 -2.93
C ARG A 38 -23.08 9.17 -3.84
N LYS A 39 -22.95 10.31 -4.52
CA LYS A 39 -21.86 10.57 -5.46
C LYS A 39 -20.58 11.06 -4.77
N GLN A 40 -20.68 11.61 -3.56
CA GLN A 40 -19.55 12.17 -2.84
C GLN A 40 -18.74 11.07 -2.16
N GLY A 41 -17.44 11.05 -2.40
CA GLY A 41 -16.49 10.14 -1.78
C GLY A 41 -15.41 10.90 -1.01
N VAL A 42 -15.07 10.42 0.18
CA VAL A 42 -13.99 10.94 1.02
C VAL A 42 -13.06 9.81 1.39
N LEU A 43 -11.80 9.92 1.01
CA LEU A 43 -10.70 9.06 1.39
C LEU A 43 -9.90 9.74 2.51
N ALA A 44 -9.71 9.05 3.62
CA ALA A 44 -8.81 9.45 4.69
C ALA A 44 -7.74 8.38 4.91
N VAL A 45 -6.49 8.82 5.04
CA VAL A 45 -5.35 7.96 5.41
C VAL A 45 -4.65 8.58 6.61
N ASN A 46 -4.54 7.82 7.69
CA ASN A 46 -3.89 8.24 8.93
C ASN A 46 -2.96 7.16 9.47
N ASP A 47 -1.91 7.55 10.17
CA ASP A 47 -1.12 6.62 10.96
C ASP A 47 -2.03 5.97 12.02
N ALA A 48 -1.88 4.66 12.21
CA ALA A 48 -2.73 3.88 13.11
C ALA A 48 -2.50 4.23 14.59
N TYR A 49 -1.33 4.77 14.93
CA TYR A 49 -0.91 5.11 16.28
C TYR A 49 -0.76 6.62 16.49
N ASN A 50 -0.65 7.41 15.41
CA ASN A 50 -0.58 8.87 15.48
C ASN A 50 -1.59 9.58 14.56
N ILE A 51 -2.72 10.00 15.14
CA ILE A 51 -3.83 10.62 14.38
C ILE A 51 -3.55 12.04 13.89
N SER A 52 -2.47 12.70 14.34
CA SER A 52 -2.14 14.07 13.90
C SER A 52 -1.81 14.14 12.41
N ASN A 53 -1.36 13.02 11.82
CA ASN A 53 -0.79 13.01 10.49
C ASN A 53 -1.77 12.51 9.40
N LYS A 54 -3.00 13.06 9.40
CA LYS A 54 -4.09 12.69 8.50
C LYS A 54 -3.96 13.37 7.14
N GLU A 55 -4.10 12.61 6.06
CA GLU A 55 -4.35 13.15 4.72
C GLU A 55 -5.76 12.78 4.27
N THR A 56 -6.45 13.74 3.65
CA THR A 56 -7.81 13.54 3.13
C THR A 56 -7.87 13.94 1.66
N LYS A 57 -8.58 13.15 0.86
CA LYS A 57 -8.94 13.48 -0.52
C LYS A 57 -10.45 13.32 -0.67
N GLN A 58 -11.09 14.21 -1.41
CA GLN A 58 -12.53 14.17 -1.64
C GLN A 58 -12.85 14.46 -3.10
N GLY A 59 -14.02 14.00 -3.55
CA GLY A 59 -14.50 14.27 -4.89
C GLY A 59 -15.87 13.66 -5.12
N GLU A 60 -16.40 13.85 -6.33
CA GLU A 60 -17.72 13.39 -6.72
C GLU A 60 -17.64 12.56 -8.01
N THR A 61 -18.43 11.48 -8.11
CA THR A 61 -18.56 10.73 -9.35
C THR A 61 -19.29 11.55 -10.42
N PRO A 62 -18.87 11.48 -11.70
CA PRO A 62 -19.54 12.18 -12.78
C PRO A 62 -20.93 11.60 -13.09
N GLY A 63 -21.73 12.38 -13.83
CA GLY A 63 -23.04 11.96 -14.34
C GLY A 63 -24.17 11.87 -13.30
N ALA A 64 -25.26 11.20 -13.66
CA ALA A 64 -26.50 11.17 -12.88
C ALA A 64 -26.57 10.03 -11.85
N SER A 65 -25.81 8.94 -12.05
CA SER A 65 -25.91 7.76 -11.18
C SER A 65 -25.35 8.02 -9.78
N SER A 66 -26.10 7.62 -8.75
CA SER A 66 -25.77 7.82 -7.32
C SER A 66 -25.64 6.55 -6.50
N ASP A 67 -26.07 5.40 -7.03
CA ASP A 67 -26.13 4.13 -6.30
C ASP A 67 -25.07 3.14 -6.78
N LEU A 68 -24.55 2.38 -5.83
CA LEU A 68 -23.61 1.29 -6.12
C LEU A 68 -24.39 -0.03 -6.15
N ASN A 69 -24.89 -0.38 -7.32
CA ASN A 69 -25.69 -1.60 -7.51
C ASN A 69 -24.79 -2.84 -7.48
N ARG A 70 -25.14 -3.81 -6.64
CA ARG A 70 -24.45 -5.10 -6.48
C ARG A 70 -25.47 -6.24 -6.47
N LEU A 71 -25.10 -7.38 -7.03
CA LEU A 71 -25.86 -8.61 -6.89
C LEU A 71 -25.48 -9.31 -5.56
N ASP A 72 -26.41 -10.02 -4.94
CA ASP A 72 -26.20 -10.68 -3.64
C ASP A 72 -25.01 -11.64 -3.63
N LYS A 73 -24.69 -12.24 -4.78
CA LYS A 73 -23.59 -13.19 -4.95
C LYS A 73 -22.29 -12.55 -5.44
N ASP A 74 -22.22 -11.23 -5.56
CA ASP A 74 -20.99 -10.55 -5.99
C ASP A 74 -19.92 -10.65 -4.90
N PRO A 75 -18.78 -11.30 -5.15
CA PRO A 75 -17.74 -11.44 -4.15
C PRO A 75 -16.97 -10.13 -3.93
N ILE A 76 -16.46 -9.96 -2.71
CA ILE A 76 -15.46 -8.94 -2.36
C ILE A 76 -14.12 -9.65 -2.21
N TYR A 77 -13.09 -9.15 -2.89
CA TYR A 77 -11.74 -9.68 -2.80
C TYR A 77 -10.82 -8.72 -2.04
N VAL A 78 -9.95 -9.27 -1.20
CA VAL A 78 -8.99 -8.53 -0.37
C VAL A 78 -7.59 -9.02 -0.69
N GLY A 79 -6.64 -8.10 -0.93
CA GLY A 79 -5.23 -8.44 -1.18
C GLY A 79 -4.91 -9.02 -2.56
N GLY A 80 -5.90 -9.30 -3.42
CA GLY A 80 -5.64 -9.77 -4.78
C GLY A 80 -6.91 -10.18 -5.52
N LEU A 81 -6.74 -10.63 -6.77
CA LEU A 81 -7.83 -11.15 -7.61
C LEU A 81 -7.47 -12.54 -8.17
N PRO A 82 -8.44 -13.49 -8.22
CA PRO A 82 -8.23 -14.77 -8.91
C PRO A 82 -7.88 -14.57 -10.38
N ARG A 83 -7.04 -15.43 -10.95
CA ARG A 83 -6.63 -15.36 -12.36
C ARG A 83 -7.81 -15.43 -13.35
N SER A 84 -8.88 -16.11 -12.96
CA SER A 84 -10.11 -16.26 -13.75
C SER A 84 -10.97 -14.98 -13.81
N ARG A 85 -10.70 -13.96 -12.99
CA ARG A 85 -11.49 -12.73 -12.95
C ARG A 85 -10.96 -11.70 -13.95
N VAL A 86 -11.85 -11.21 -14.80
CA VAL A 86 -11.59 -10.05 -15.67
C VAL A 86 -11.49 -8.80 -14.80
N VAL A 87 -10.40 -8.06 -14.97
CA VAL A 87 -10.10 -6.87 -14.18
C VAL A 87 -10.70 -5.65 -14.87
N ARG A 88 -11.49 -4.85 -14.15
CA ARG A 88 -12.04 -3.60 -14.68
C ARG A 88 -10.93 -2.61 -15.04
N ARG A 89 -11.17 -1.77 -16.05
CA ARG A 89 -10.24 -0.70 -16.45
C ARG A 89 -9.91 0.18 -15.22
N GLY A 90 -8.64 0.49 -15.03
CA GLY A 90 -8.16 1.37 -13.95
C GLY A 90 -7.59 0.66 -12.70
N VAL A 91 -7.77 -0.66 -12.57
CA VAL A 91 -7.07 -1.49 -11.57
C VAL A 91 -5.68 -1.82 -12.10
N THR A 92 -4.65 -1.34 -11.41
CA THR A 92 -3.26 -1.41 -11.88
C THR A 92 -2.46 -2.58 -11.32
N ALA A 93 -2.98 -3.29 -10.31
CA ALA A 93 -2.31 -4.41 -9.66
C ALA A 93 -3.31 -5.53 -9.36
N LYS A 94 -2.89 -6.79 -9.55
CA LYS A 94 -3.73 -7.99 -9.33
C LYS A 94 -3.40 -8.72 -8.02
N SER A 95 -2.33 -8.33 -7.33
CA SER A 95 -1.87 -8.92 -6.07
C SER A 95 -1.30 -7.84 -5.15
N PHE A 96 -1.28 -8.15 -3.85
CA PHE A 96 -0.70 -7.34 -2.79
C PHE A 96 0.27 -8.19 -1.97
N VAL A 97 1.43 -7.62 -1.66
CA VAL A 97 2.42 -8.20 -0.75
C VAL A 97 2.55 -7.26 0.44
N GLY A 98 2.13 -7.74 1.61
CA GLY A 98 2.07 -6.94 2.82
C GLY A 98 1.13 -7.55 3.85
N CYS A 99 0.76 -6.76 4.87
CA CYS A 99 -0.11 -7.18 5.95
C CYS A 99 -1.40 -6.35 5.96
N ILE A 100 -2.53 -7.00 6.28
CA ILE A 100 -3.86 -6.37 6.44
C ILE A 100 -4.45 -6.85 7.76
N LYS A 101 -5.04 -5.94 8.55
CA LYS A 101 -5.78 -6.26 9.77
C LYS A 101 -6.98 -5.32 9.93
N ASN A 102 -7.94 -5.72 10.77
CA ASN A 102 -9.10 -4.91 11.15
C ASN A 102 -9.94 -4.43 9.94
N LEU A 103 -10.22 -5.33 8.99
CA LEU A 103 -11.13 -5.03 7.90
C LEU A 103 -12.55 -4.87 8.45
N GLU A 104 -13.16 -3.73 8.13
CA GLU A 104 -14.55 -3.43 8.45
C GLU A 104 -15.28 -2.95 7.19
N ILE A 105 -16.45 -3.50 6.93
CA ILE A 105 -17.35 -3.05 5.85
C ILE A 105 -18.74 -2.95 6.46
N SER A 106 -19.33 -1.76 6.45
CA SER A 106 -20.67 -1.51 7.01
C SER A 106 -20.82 -2.02 8.46
N ARG A 107 -19.79 -1.81 9.29
CA ARG A 107 -19.71 -2.28 10.70
C ARG A 107 -19.59 -3.79 10.90
N SER A 108 -19.52 -4.57 9.82
CA SER A 108 -19.21 -6.00 9.89
C SER A 108 -17.71 -6.23 9.86
N THR A 109 -17.22 -7.13 10.71
CA THR A 109 -15.84 -7.61 10.73
C THR A 109 -15.74 -8.96 10.03
N PHE A 110 -14.54 -9.31 9.56
CA PHE A 110 -14.32 -10.49 8.72
C PHE A 110 -13.11 -11.29 9.19
N ASP A 111 -13.25 -12.62 9.23
CA ASP A 111 -12.11 -13.53 9.29
C ASP A 111 -11.52 -13.67 7.88
N LEU A 112 -10.34 -13.07 7.69
CA LEU A 112 -9.63 -13.07 6.40
C LEU A 112 -9.04 -14.43 6.02
N LEU A 113 -9.04 -15.42 6.93
CA LEU A 113 -8.51 -16.76 6.66
C LEU A 113 -9.56 -17.72 6.08
N ARG A 114 -10.86 -17.48 6.33
CA ARG A 114 -11.95 -18.44 6.04
C ARG A 114 -12.01 -18.93 4.59
N ASN A 115 -11.76 -18.07 3.61
CA ASN A 115 -11.82 -18.40 2.17
C ASN A 115 -10.66 -17.73 1.42
N SER A 116 -9.42 -18.12 1.74
CA SER A 116 -8.21 -17.44 1.28
C SER A 116 -7.18 -18.38 0.65
N TYR A 117 -6.32 -17.81 -0.19
CA TYR A 117 -5.19 -18.50 -0.83
C TYR A 117 -3.94 -17.66 -0.63
N GLY A 118 -2.84 -18.27 -0.16
CA GLY A 118 -1.58 -17.57 0.08
C GLY A 118 -1.62 -16.56 1.24
N VAL A 119 -2.52 -16.76 2.21
CA VAL A 119 -2.66 -15.91 3.40
C VAL A 119 -2.25 -16.71 4.65
N ARG A 120 -1.59 -16.06 5.60
CA ARG A 120 -1.20 -16.63 6.90
C ARG A 120 -1.50 -15.66 8.03
N LYS A 121 -1.65 -16.18 9.25
CA LYS A 121 -1.80 -15.36 10.46
C LYS A 121 -0.51 -14.59 10.76
N GLY A 122 -0.65 -13.39 11.32
CA GLY A 122 0.45 -12.54 11.74
C GLY A 122 0.97 -11.63 10.62
N CYS A 123 2.07 -10.94 10.91
CA CYS A 123 2.74 -10.05 9.97
C CYS A 123 4.25 -10.25 10.05
N SER A 124 4.75 -11.15 9.22
CA SER A 124 6.17 -11.38 9.00
C SER A 124 6.41 -11.24 7.50
N LEU A 125 7.14 -10.20 7.11
CA LEU A 125 7.50 -9.95 5.73
C LEU A 125 8.83 -10.65 5.41
N GLU A 126 8.95 -11.18 4.20
CA GLU A 126 10.23 -11.71 3.75
C GLU A 126 11.27 -10.59 3.68
N PRO A 127 12.53 -10.83 4.12
CA PRO A 127 13.57 -9.81 4.10
C PRO A 127 13.84 -9.30 2.68
N ILE A 128 13.81 -7.99 2.50
CA ILE A 128 14.22 -7.35 1.25
C ILE A 128 15.75 -7.32 1.20
N ARG A 129 16.33 -8.04 0.22
CA ARG A 129 17.80 -8.16 0.05
C ARG A 129 18.39 -7.34 -1.10
N SER A 130 17.54 -6.70 -1.89
CA SER A 130 17.95 -5.88 -3.04
C SER A 130 17.14 -4.60 -3.08
N VAL A 131 17.81 -3.48 -3.34
CA VAL A 131 17.20 -2.15 -3.46
C VAL A 131 17.75 -1.45 -4.70
N SER A 132 17.02 -0.46 -5.20
CA SER A 132 17.45 0.35 -6.34
C SER A 132 17.25 1.83 -6.04
N PHE A 133 18.30 2.63 -6.27
CA PHE A 133 18.29 4.07 -6.10
C PHE A 133 18.32 4.74 -7.47
N LEU A 134 17.18 5.28 -7.90
CA LEU A 134 17.03 5.86 -9.25
C LEU A 134 16.99 7.40 -9.24
N LYS A 135 16.72 8.01 -8.08
CA LYS A 135 16.52 9.46 -7.92
C LYS A 135 17.23 9.98 -6.66
N GLY A 136 18.45 9.49 -6.44
CA GLY A 136 19.16 9.68 -5.17
C GLY A 136 18.49 8.97 -3.99
N GLY A 137 18.74 9.49 -2.79
CA GLY A 137 18.25 8.92 -1.53
C GLY A 137 19.28 8.03 -0.82
N TYR A 138 18.89 7.50 0.33
CA TYR A 138 19.70 6.59 1.15
C TYR A 138 18.80 5.67 1.97
N ILE A 139 19.39 4.63 2.55
CA ILE A 139 18.77 3.79 3.57
C ILE A 139 19.66 3.87 4.79
N GLU A 140 19.07 4.21 5.93
CA GLU A 140 19.74 4.11 7.22
C GLU A 140 19.46 2.72 7.80
N LEU A 141 20.52 2.02 8.20
CA LEU A 141 20.44 0.73 8.86
C LEU A 141 20.72 0.91 10.35
N PRO A 142 20.15 0.08 11.23
CA PRO A 142 20.56 0.04 12.62
C PRO A 142 22.08 -0.13 12.72
N PRO A 143 22.77 0.64 13.59
CA PRO A 143 24.22 0.59 13.68
C PRO A 143 24.68 -0.79 14.10
N LYS A 144 25.77 -1.25 13.48
CA LYS A 144 26.42 -2.51 13.83
C LYS A 144 27.89 -2.27 14.09
N SER A 145 28.33 -2.59 15.30
CA SER A 145 29.75 -2.51 15.67
C SER A 145 30.56 -3.46 14.81
N LEU A 146 31.67 -2.96 14.26
CA LEU A 146 32.64 -3.76 13.52
C LEU A 146 33.76 -4.15 14.47
N SER A 147 33.93 -5.46 14.68
CA SER A 147 35.11 -6.04 15.31
C SER A 147 36.26 -6.13 14.29
N PRO A 148 37.52 -6.36 14.74
CA PRO A 148 38.64 -6.61 13.83
C PRO A 148 38.40 -7.77 12.85
N GLU A 149 37.56 -8.75 13.20
CA GLU A 149 37.21 -9.89 12.35
C GLU A 149 35.95 -9.67 11.49
N SER A 150 35.40 -8.45 11.45
CA SER A 150 34.15 -8.20 10.73
C SER A 150 34.34 -8.20 9.22
N GLU A 151 33.60 -9.08 8.55
CA GLU A 151 33.53 -9.14 7.09
C GLU A 151 32.22 -8.52 6.58
N TRP A 152 32.28 -7.87 5.42
CA TRP A 152 31.11 -7.34 4.74
C TRP A 152 31.15 -7.70 3.25
N LEU A 153 29.99 -8.01 2.71
CA LEU A 153 29.80 -8.42 1.32
C LEU A 153 28.67 -7.60 0.72
N VAL A 154 28.92 -7.01 -0.44
CA VAL A 154 27.92 -6.25 -1.20
C VAL A 154 28.07 -6.54 -2.68
N THR A 155 26.94 -6.61 -3.38
CA THR A 155 26.90 -6.70 -4.83
C THR A 155 26.16 -5.48 -5.36
N PHE A 156 26.74 -4.76 -6.31
CA PHE A 156 26.15 -3.58 -6.91
C PHE A 156 26.32 -3.58 -8.43
N ALA A 157 25.45 -2.82 -9.11
CA ALA A 157 25.55 -2.56 -10.55
C ALA A 157 25.11 -1.11 -10.82
N THR A 158 25.92 -0.35 -11.56
CA THR A 158 25.64 1.06 -11.89
C THR A 158 26.18 1.43 -13.26
N LYS A 159 25.57 2.45 -13.88
CA LYS A 159 26.09 3.13 -15.07
C LYS A 159 26.70 4.50 -14.74
N ASN A 160 26.57 4.98 -13.50
CA ASN A 160 27.14 6.24 -13.07
C ASN A 160 28.63 6.06 -12.76
N SER A 161 29.43 7.06 -13.12
CA SER A 161 30.87 7.09 -12.84
C SER A 161 31.21 7.27 -11.35
N SER A 162 30.28 7.74 -10.54
CA SER A 162 30.45 7.95 -9.10
C SER A 162 29.17 7.65 -8.31
N GLY A 163 29.34 7.29 -7.02
CA GLY A 163 28.26 7.05 -6.07
C GLY A 163 28.74 6.40 -4.77
N ILE A 164 28.01 6.63 -3.67
CA ILE A 164 28.26 5.98 -2.38
C ILE A 164 27.54 4.63 -2.35
N ILE A 165 28.24 3.58 -1.93
CA ILE A 165 27.65 2.24 -1.70
C ILE A 165 27.32 2.04 -0.22
N LEU A 166 28.29 2.32 0.65
CA LEU A 166 28.16 2.18 2.09
C LEU A 166 28.98 3.28 2.77
N ALA A 167 28.43 3.88 3.81
CA ALA A 167 29.14 4.82 4.69
C ALA A 167 28.80 4.47 6.13
N ALA A 168 29.83 4.32 6.98
CA ALA A 168 29.69 4.16 8.42
C ALA A 168 30.35 5.37 9.07
N LEU A 169 29.57 6.09 9.90
CA LEU A 169 30.02 7.29 10.59
C LEU A 169 30.25 6.94 12.06
N GLY A 170 31.41 7.29 12.60
CA GLY A 170 31.68 7.17 14.03
C GLY A 170 30.82 8.17 14.81
N GLY A 171 30.28 7.76 15.95
CA GLY A 171 29.78 8.71 16.94
C GLY A 171 30.96 9.50 17.50
N GLY A 172 30.92 10.82 17.37
CA GLY A 172 31.84 11.71 18.09
C GLY A 172 31.58 11.72 19.59
#